data_AF-A0AAP1E8P0-F1
#
_entry.id   AF-A0AAP1E8P0-F1
#
_cell.length_a   1.000
_cell.length_b   1.000
_cell.length_c   1.000
_cell.angle_alpha   90.00
_cell.angle_beta   90.00
_cell.angle_gamma   90.00
#
_symmetry.space_group_name_H-M   'P 1'
#
loop_
_entity.id
_entity.type
_entity.pdbx_description
1 polymer ?
#
loop_
_entity_poly.entity_id
_entity_poly.type
_entity_poly.pdbx_seq_one_letter_code
_entity_poly.pdbx_strand_id
1 'polypeptide(L)'
;MKRKDGELYYKVQEVAYLINISPATLFSLIVIDRQMKENGEDGFLPNPTKINNVQHFKKSEVKEIRVSISKLKKGDLKEYRTKETTYQKLKQENDELKKKLARLEGGE
;
A
#
# COMPACT_ATOMS: atom_id res chain seq x y z
N MET A 1 -10.94 16.88 8.97
CA MET A 1 -9.99 16.90 10.08
C MET A 1 -10.73 16.54 11.34
N LYS A 2 -10.09 15.85 12.27
CA LYS A 2 -10.66 15.49 13.58
C LYS A 2 -9.64 15.85 14.66
N ARG A 3 -10.12 16.24 15.84
CA ARG A 3 -9.28 16.36 17.03
C ARG A 3 -9.44 15.10 17.87
N LYS A 4 -8.32 14.56 18.35
CA LYS A 4 -8.27 13.44 19.29
C LYS A 4 -7.06 13.66 20.20
N ASP A 5 -7.23 13.51 21.52
CA ASP A 5 -6.14 13.65 22.50
C ASP A 5 -5.37 14.98 22.41
N GLY A 6 -6.06 16.09 22.09
CA GLY A 6 -5.46 17.41 21.92
C GLY A 6 -4.74 17.63 20.58
N GLU A 7 -4.59 16.59 19.76
CA GLU A 7 -3.91 16.65 18.47
C GLU A 7 -4.88 16.72 17.28
N LEU A 8 -4.40 17.32 16.18
CA LEU A 8 -5.11 17.42 14.91
C LEU A 8 -4.75 16.26 13.99
N TYR A 9 -5.78 15.55 13.55
CA TYR A 9 -5.72 14.42 12.65
C TYR A 9 -6.38 14.77 11.31
N TYR A 10 -5.66 14.51 10.23
CA TYR A 10 -6.03 14.83 8.86
C TYR A 10 -6.40 13.56 8.10
N LYS A 11 -7.51 13.58 7.39
CA LYS A 11 -7.89 12.50 6.47
C LYS A 11 -6.95 12.49 5.26
N VAL A 12 -6.89 11.36 4.55
CA VAL A 12 -6.09 11.21 3.32
C VAL A 12 -6.25 12.37 2.35
N GLN A 13 -7.50 12.83 2.09
CA GLN A 13 -7.76 13.97 1.20
C GLN A 13 -7.08 15.27 1.67
N GLU A 14 -7.10 15.53 2.97
CA GLU A 14 -6.51 16.72 3.58
C GLU A 14 -4.99 16.64 3.57
N VAL A 15 -4.44 15.45 3.85
CA VAL A 15 -3.00 15.20 3.73
C VAL A 15 -2.52 15.44 2.30
N ALA A 16 -3.25 14.93 1.30
CA ALA A 16 -2.92 15.10 -0.11
C ALA A 16 -2.87 16.59 -0.50
N TYR A 17 -3.85 17.36 -0.03
CA TYR A 17 -3.87 18.81 -0.22
C TYR A 17 -2.67 19.50 0.45
N LEU A 18 -2.35 19.14 1.70
CA LEU A 18 -1.24 19.73 2.46
C LEU A 18 0.14 19.46 1.84
N ILE A 19 0.30 18.35 1.12
CA ILE A 19 1.57 17.98 0.47
C ILE A 19 1.55 18.22 -1.05
N ASN A 20 0.50 18.86 -1.56
CA ASN A 20 0.33 19.23 -2.97
C ASN A 20 0.42 18.04 -3.95
N ILE A 21 -0.26 16.93 -3.65
CA ILE A 21 -0.43 15.81 -4.58
C ILE A 21 -1.90 15.43 -4.71
N SER A 22 -2.25 14.70 -5.78
CA SER A 22 -3.63 14.25 -5.94
C SER A 22 -4.01 13.24 -4.84
N PRO A 23 -5.25 13.28 -4.31
CA PRO A 23 -5.73 12.28 -3.35
C PRO A 23 -5.62 10.85 -3.87
N ALA A 24 -5.82 10.63 -5.17
CA ALA A 24 -5.68 9.33 -5.81
C ALA A 24 -4.23 8.83 -5.77
N THR A 25 -3.26 9.73 -6.02
CA THR A 25 -1.83 9.40 -5.90
C THR A 25 -1.48 9.01 -4.47
N LEU A 26 -1.92 9.78 -3.47
CA LEU A 26 -1.65 9.45 -2.07
C LEU A 26 -2.27 8.11 -1.69
N PHE A 27 -3.51 7.85 -2.12
CA PHE A 27 -4.18 6.58 -1.87
C PHE A 27 -3.42 5.40 -2.49
N SER A 28 -2.94 5.53 -3.73
CA SER A 28 -2.12 4.52 -4.38
C SER A 28 -0.82 4.24 -3.60
N LEU A 29 -0.17 5.28 -3.09
CA LEU A 29 1.05 5.12 -2.27
C LEU A 29 0.76 4.40 -0.95
N ILE A 30 -0.37 4.69 -0.29
CA ILE A 30 -0.80 3.97 0.92
C ILE A 30 -1.05 2.49 0.63
N VAL A 31 -1.67 2.17 -0.51
CA VAL A 31 -1.88 0.77 -0.92
C VAL A 31 -0.55 0.06 -1.16
N ILE A 32 0.40 0.71 -1.83
CA ILE A 32 1.73 0.15 -2.09
C ILE A 32 2.50 -0.05 -0.79
N ASP A 33 2.52 0.94 0.11
CA ASP A 33 3.16 0.84 1.42
C ASP A 33 2.63 -0.36 2.22
N ARG A 34 1.31 -0.57 2.19
CA ARG A 34 0.69 -1.73 2.83
C ARG A 34 1.13 -3.04 2.18
N GLN A 35 1.19 -3.10 0.84
CA GLN A 35 1.67 -4.29 0.13
C GLN A 35 3.14 -4.61 0.43
N MET A 36 4.00 -3.59 0.59
CA MET A 36 5.40 -3.78 1.00
C MET A 36 5.46 -4.42 2.40
N LYS A 37 4.73 -3.85 3.35
CA LYS A 37 4.63 -4.39 4.73
C LYS A 37 4.08 -5.83 4.75
N GLU A 38 3.09 -6.14 3.92
CA GLU A 38 2.51 -7.49 3.79
C GLU A 38 3.50 -8.50 3.16
N ASN A 39 4.44 -8.05 2.32
CA ASN A 39 5.51 -8.90 1.77
C ASN A 39 6.72 -9.05 2.73
N GLY A 40 6.66 -8.48 3.94
CA GLY A 40 7.76 -8.51 4.91
C GLY A 40 8.84 -7.44 4.67
N GLU A 41 8.56 -6.45 3.83
CA GLU A 41 9.46 -5.34 3.56
C GLU A 41 9.14 -4.14 4.47
N ASP A 42 10.14 -3.28 4.68
CA ASP A 42 9.93 -2.02 5.38
C ASP A 42 9.07 -1.08 4.52
N GLY A 43 7.96 -0.62 5.08
CA GLY A 43 7.17 0.44 4.47
C GLY A 43 7.83 1.81 4.59
N PHE A 44 7.34 2.77 3.82
CA PHE A 44 7.87 4.13 3.74
C PHE A 44 6.91 5.20 4.29
N LEU A 45 5.67 4.82 4.64
CA LEU A 45 4.68 5.70 5.26
C LEU A 45 4.41 5.32 6.73
N PRO A 46 4.13 6.33 7.58
CA PRO A 46 3.68 6.08 8.95
C PRO A 46 2.35 5.34 8.96
N ASN A 47 2.10 4.58 10.02
CA ASN A 47 0.85 3.84 10.16
C ASN A 47 -0.30 4.80 10.48
N PRO A 48 -1.41 4.78 9.71
CA PRO A 48 -2.53 5.67 9.95
C PRO A 48 -3.25 5.33 11.27
N THR A 49 -3.70 6.37 11.96
CA THR A 49 -4.64 6.23 13.06
C THR A 49 -6.06 6.06 12.51
N LYS A 50 -6.74 4.98 12.89
CA LYS A 50 -8.15 4.78 12.53
C LYS A 50 -9.06 5.53 13.50
N ILE A 51 -9.90 6.41 12.97
CA ILE A 51 -10.96 7.11 13.71
C ILE A 51 -12.25 6.93 12.93
N ASN A 52 -13.26 6.28 13.54
CA ASN A 52 -14.53 5.93 12.89
C ASN A 52 -14.34 5.18 11.56
N ASN A 53 -13.46 4.18 11.55
CA ASN A 53 -13.09 3.39 10.36
C ASN A 53 -12.45 4.20 9.20
N VAL A 54 -12.12 5.48 9.41
CA VAL A 54 -11.44 6.32 8.43
C VAL A 54 -9.98 6.52 8.85
N GLN A 55 -9.07 6.41 7.89
CA GLN A 55 -7.64 6.62 8.09
C GLN A 55 -7.35 8.11 8.29
N HIS A 56 -6.61 8.42 9.35
CA HIS A 56 -6.14 9.77 9.64
C HIS A 56 -4.66 9.79 10.02
N PHE A 57 -4.02 10.93 9.80
CA PHE A 57 -2.62 11.18 10.10
C PHE A 57 -2.46 12.45 10.92
N LYS A 58 -1.52 12.44 11.88
CA LYS A 58 -1.13 13.61 12.66
C LYS A 58 -0.36 14.61 11.82
N LYS A 59 -0.30 15.86 12.28
CA LYS A 59 0.49 16.91 11.58
C LYS A 59 1.99 16.55 11.44
N SER A 60 2.58 15.88 12.43
CA SER A 60 3.96 15.39 12.37
C SER A 60 4.13 14.36 11.26
N GLU A 61 3.23 13.39 11.20
CA GLU A 61 3.18 12.34 10.18
C GLU A 61 2.99 12.92 8.77
N VAL A 62 2.21 14.00 8.61
CA VAL A 62 2.10 14.68 7.31
C VAL A 62 3.44 15.19 6.80
N LYS A 63 4.31 15.70 7.68
CA LYS A 63 5.67 16.12 7.30
C LYS A 63 6.52 14.91 6.92
N GLU A 64 6.42 13.82 7.67
CA GLU A 64 7.13 12.57 7.36
C GLU A 64 6.69 12.00 6.01
N ILE A 65 5.39 11.93 5.74
CA ILE A 65 4.82 11.51 4.46
C ILE A 65 5.41 12.34 3.32
N ARG A 66 5.45 13.67 3.46
CA ARG A 66 6.05 14.55 2.44
C ARG A 66 7.52 14.21 2.19
N VAL A 67 8.29 14.01 3.25
CA VAL A 67 9.72 13.68 3.15
C VAL A 67 9.91 12.30 2.52
N SER A 68 9.20 11.27 2.99
CA SER A 68 9.25 9.92 2.41
C SER A 68 8.92 9.93 0.92
N ILE A 69 7.84 10.63 0.52
CA ILE A 69 7.46 10.71 -0.91
C ILE A 69 8.53 11.42 -1.73
N SER A 70 9.16 12.47 -1.20
CA SER A 70 10.23 13.18 -1.89
C SER A 70 11.50 12.34 -2.11
N LYS A 71 11.71 11.29 -1.30
CA LYS A 71 12.84 10.36 -1.42
C LYS A 71 12.61 9.26 -2.45
N LEU A 72 11.36 9.01 -2.85
CA LEU A 72 11.02 8.00 -3.84
C LEU A 72 11.55 8.41 -5.22
N LYS A 73 12.34 7.53 -5.84
CA LYS A 73 12.83 7.70 -7.20
C LYS A 73 11.86 7.12 -8.22
N LYS A 74 11.99 7.58 -9.46
CA LYS A 74 11.24 7.04 -10.61
C LYS A 74 11.67 5.60 -10.86
N GLY A 75 10.85 4.65 -10.42
CA GLY A 75 11.10 3.22 -10.62
C GLY A 75 10.96 2.38 -9.35
N ASP A 76 11.15 2.99 -8.17
CA ASP A 76 11.14 2.27 -6.88
C ASP A 76 9.84 1.51 -6.65
N LEU A 77 8.72 2.08 -7.11
CA LEU A 77 7.41 1.49 -6.93
C LEU A 77 6.91 0.71 -8.15
N LYS A 78 7.76 0.51 -9.18
CA LYS A 78 7.34 -0.12 -10.44
C LYS A 78 6.83 -1.54 -10.19
N GLU A 79 7.53 -2.31 -9.38
CA GLU A 79 7.19 -3.69 -9.04
C GLU A 79 5.83 -3.84 -8.35
N TYR A 80 5.40 -2.82 -7.58
CA TYR A 80 4.07 -2.80 -6.94
C TYR A 80 2.99 -2.22 -7.84
N ARG A 81 3.36 -1.43 -8.85
CA ARG A 81 2.42 -0.91 -9.87
C ARG A 81 2.06 -1.94 -10.93
N THR A 82 2.95 -2.88 -11.23
CA THR A 82 2.77 -3.92 -12.28
C THR A 82 2.46 -5.31 -11.74
N LYS A 83 2.16 -5.48 -10.44
CA LYS A 83 1.84 -6.81 -9.90
C LYS A 83 0.48 -7.28 -10.42
N GLU A 84 0.50 -8.45 -11.05
CA GLU A 84 -0.66 -9.30 -11.24
C GLU A 84 -1.47 -9.37 -9.94
N THR A 85 -2.79 -9.18 -10.07
CA THR A 85 -3.73 -9.25 -8.94
C THR A 85 -3.53 -10.55 -8.16
N THR A 86 -3.86 -10.57 -6.87
CA THR A 86 -3.83 -11.81 -6.05
C THR A 86 -4.56 -12.97 -6.76
N TYR A 87 -5.63 -12.65 -7.49
CA TYR A 87 -6.34 -13.60 -8.33
C TYR A 87 -5.46 -14.19 -9.45
N GLN A 88 -4.71 -13.37 -10.18
CA GLN A 88 -3.81 -13.82 -11.24
C GLN A 88 -2.66 -14.68 -10.69
N LYS A 89 -2.10 -14.32 -9.54
CA LYS A 89 -1.09 -15.16 -8.84
C LYS A 89 -1.64 -16.51 -8.42
N LEU A 90 -2.80 -16.52 -7.74
CA LEU A 90 -3.47 -17.75 -7.30
C LEU A 90 -3.89 -18.62 -8.49
N LYS A 91 -4.26 -18.00 -9.61
CA LYS A 91 -4.58 -18.72 -10.85
C LYS A 91 -3.35 -19.40 -11.43
N GLN A 92 -2.20 -18.73 -11.50
CA GLN A 92 -0.94 -19.33 -11.94
C GLN A 92 -0.51 -20.49 -11.02
N GLU A 93 -0.56 -20.32 -9.70
CA GLU A 93 -0.25 -21.39 -8.75
C GLU A 93 -1.19 -22.59 -8.92
N ASN A 94 -2.50 -22.37 -9.07
CA ASN A 94 -3.45 -23.46 -9.31
C ASN A 94 -3.19 -24.18 -10.63
N ASP A 95 -2.87 -23.44 -11.70
CA ASP A 95 -2.58 -24.03 -13.01
C ASP A 95 -1.27 -24.84 -12.98
N GLU A 96 -0.26 -24.40 -12.22
CA GLU A 96 0.97 -25.17 -11.99
C GLU A 96 0.73 -26.42 -11.13
N LEU A 97 -0.07 -26.31 -10.06
CA LEU A 97 -0.44 -27.44 -9.21
C LEU A 97 -1.23 -28.49 -10.00
N LYS A 98 -2.19 -28.07 -10.83
CA LYS A 98 -2.93 -28.97 -11.74
C LYS A 98 -2.01 -29.69 -12.72
N LYS A 99 -1.03 -28.99 -13.30
CA LYS A 99 -0.03 -29.63 -14.19
C LYS A 99 0.84 -30.64 -13.45
N LYS A 100 1.24 -30.35 -12.20
CA LYS A 100 2.00 -31.29 -11.35
C LYS A 100 1.16 -32.52 -10.99
N LEU A 101 -0.10 -32.33 -10.58
CA LEU A 101 -1.05 -33.41 -10.30
C LEU A 101 -1.27 -34.30 -11.53
N ALA A 102 -1.56 -33.72 -12.69
CA ALA A 102 -1.75 -34.48 -13.92
C ALA A 102 -0.52 -35.30 -14.35
N ARG A 103 0.69 -34.84 -14.03
CA ARG A 103 1.94 -35.61 -14.26
C ARG A 103 2.15 -36.75 -13.27
N LEU A 104 1.66 -36.60 -12.04
CA LEU A 104 1.73 -37.64 -11.01
C LEU A 104 0.64 -38.69 -11.19
N GLU A 105 -0.54 -38.29 -11.65
CA GLU A 105 -1.68 -39.19 -11.92
C GLU A 105 -1.60 -39.86 -13.30
N GLY A 106 -0.92 -39.24 -14.28
CA GLY A 106 -0.71 -39.78 -15.63
C GLY A 106 0.59 -40.56 -15.81
N GLY A 107 1.28 -40.92 -14.72
CA GLY A 107 2.45 -41.79 -14.74
C GLY A 107 2.05 -43.26 -14.70
N GLU A 108 1.73 -43.81 -15.88
CA GLU A 108 1.99 -45.23 -16.20
C GLU A 108 3.43 -45.39 -16.71
#